data_AF-A0A7R9AZQ5-F1
#
_entry.id   AF-A0A7R9AZQ5-F1
#
_cell.length_a   1.000
_cell.length_b   1.000
_cell.length_c   1.000
_cell.angle_alpha   90.00
_cell.angle_beta   90.00
_cell.angle_gamma   90.00
#
_symmetry.space_group_name_H-M   'P 1'
#
loop_
_entity.id
_entity.type
_entity.pdbx_description
1 polymer ?
#
loop_
_entity_poly.entity_id
_entity_poly.type
_entity_poly.pdbx_seq_one_letter_code
_entity_poly.pdbx_strand_id
1 'polypeptide(L)'
;MDDRSACHSINCAASSREAETTTRCDDELDFTEIVGFVTCLYGDFWWLACVLDSFEDKQEFKEGNCNSRDNYIGRNNAHGVDLNRDFPDQFIDAFNNSNGLPAKQNETLALMTWIVSNPFVLSANLHGGAVVASYPYDDSASGLDCCAESPTPDNDVFRHLASVYANAHPFMKTGVACPLDTFENGITNGALWYEVKGGMQDFNYLHSNCFEVTFELSCCKYPNASNISYEWSNNKESLLRFIEAVHMGIKGVVMNNDGAGIQAAQIVIEGINHVVTTTNYGEYWRLLVPGNYQVVVTAWGYKPSNATPVTVVEGQVSWKNFTLELDSSHSGNL
;
A
#
# COMPACT_ATOMS: atom_id res chain seq x y z
N MET A 1 7.00 -34.79 0.83
CA MET A 1 7.65 -34.23 -0.36
C MET A 1 7.51 -32.73 -0.20
N ASP A 2 8.64 -32.04 -0.14
CA ASP A 2 8.76 -30.68 0.40
C ASP A 2 7.98 -29.69 -0.46
N ASP A 3 7.02 -28.93 0.10
CA ASP A 3 6.20 -27.93 -0.62
C ASP A 3 7.08 -26.89 -1.34
N ARG A 4 8.29 -26.66 -0.82
CA ARG A 4 9.32 -25.82 -1.46
C ARG A 4 9.76 -26.34 -2.84
N SER A 5 9.81 -27.65 -3.04
CA SER A 5 10.20 -28.27 -4.32
C SER A 5 9.10 -28.18 -5.38
N ALA A 6 7.83 -28.11 -4.95
CA ALA A 6 6.69 -27.98 -5.83
C ALA A 6 6.55 -26.55 -6.38
N CYS A 7 6.69 -25.52 -5.52
CA CYS A 7 6.66 -24.10 -5.98
C CYS A 7 7.84 -23.78 -6.92
N HIS A 8 9.04 -24.31 -6.67
CA HIS A 8 10.19 -24.11 -7.56
C HIS A 8 9.98 -24.71 -8.97
N SER A 9 9.24 -25.82 -9.05
CA SER A 9 8.95 -26.50 -10.32
C SER A 9 7.88 -25.80 -11.17
N ILE A 10 6.94 -25.09 -10.54
CA ILE A 10 5.85 -24.37 -11.22
C ILE A 10 6.39 -23.07 -11.87
N ASN A 11 7.27 -22.34 -11.19
CA ASN A 11 7.83 -21.08 -11.71
C ASN A 11 8.72 -21.30 -12.95
N CYS A 12 9.53 -22.37 -12.98
CA CYS A 12 10.31 -22.73 -14.17
C CYS A 12 9.44 -23.13 -15.40
N ALA A 13 8.24 -23.64 -15.17
CA ALA A 13 7.31 -23.99 -16.26
C ALA A 13 6.58 -22.76 -16.85
N ALA A 14 6.47 -21.67 -16.09
CA ALA A 14 5.90 -20.42 -16.56
C ALA A 14 6.91 -19.62 -17.41
N SER A 15 8.20 -19.57 -17.03
CA SER A 15 9.22 -18.85 -17.80
C SER A 15 9.59 -19.52 -19.14
N SER A 16 9.31 -20.83 -19.29
CA SER A 16 9.61 -21.58 -20.52
C SER A 16 8.52 -21.53 -21.60
N ARG A 17 7.40 -20.83 -21.36
CA ARG A 17 6.32 -20.67 -22.38
C ARG A 17 6.46 -19.45 -23.27
N GLU A 18 7.43 -18.56 -23.01
CA GLU A 18 7.72 -17.39 -23.83
C GLU A 18 9.23 -17.17 -24.00
N ALA A 19 9.92 -18.08 -24.71
CA ALA A 19 11.11 -17.79 -25.54
C ALA A 19 11.77 -19.09 -26.00
N GLU A 20 11.82 -19.33 -27.30
CA GLU A 20 12.84 -20.21 -27.90
C GLU A 20 14.21 -19.51 -27.84
N THR A 21 14.85 -19.52 -26.68
CA THR A 21 16.32 -19.39 -26.55
C THR A 21 16.72 -19.94 -25.19
N THR A 22 17.71 -20.84 -25.20
CA THR A 22 18.31 -21.47 -24.02
C THR A 22 18.70 -20.46 -22.93
N THR A 23 17.93 -20.40 -21.85
CA THR A 23 18.30 -19.67 -20.62
C THR A 23 18.79 -20.64 -19.55
N ARG A 24 20.01 -20.38 -19.11
CA ARG A 24 20.65 -20.92 -17.91
C ARG A 24 19.95 -20.28 -16.72
N CYS A 25 19.44 -21.08 -15.78
CA CYS A 25 18.95 -20.57 -14.50
C CYS A 25 20.14 -19.99 -13.73
N ASP A 26 20.28 -18.68 -13.68
CA ASP A 26 21.11 -18.00 -12.69
C ASP A 26 20.28 -17.84 -11.40
N ASP A 27 20.90 -18.10 -10.25
CA ASP A 27 20.28 -18.29 -8.92
C ASP A 27 19.68 -17.02 -8.25
N GLU A 28 19.29 -16.00 -9.02
CA GLU A 28 18.67 -14.77 -8.49
C GLU A 28 17.20 -14.66 -8.96
N LEU A 29 16.27 -14.94 -8.04
CA LEU A 29 14.84 -14.70 -8.25
C LEU A 29 14.58 -13.22 -8.49
N ASP A 30 13.95 -12.88 -9.63
CA ASP A 30 13.49 -11.52 -9.95
C ASP A 30 12.26 -11.14 -9.08
N PHE A 31 11.96 -9.86 -8.96
CA PHE A 31 10.85 -9.31 -8.18
C PHE A 31 9.50 -9.96 -8.56
N THR A 32 9.28 -10.23 -9.84
CA THR A 32 8.07 -10.94 -10.32
C THR A 32 8.02 -12.39 -9.83
N GLU A 33 9.16 -13.07 -9.75
CA GLU A 33 9.25 -14.45 -9.22
C GLU A 33 9.08 -14.49 -7.71
N ILE A 34 9.51 -13.44 -7.00
CA ILE A 34 9.31 -13.26 -5.56
C ILE A 34 7.82 -13.05 -5.23
N VAL A 35 7.16 -12.16 -5.95
CA VAL A 35 5.71 -11.95 -5.81
C VAL A 35 4.97 -13.27 -6.07
N GLY A 36 5.32 -13.98 -7.16
CA GLY A 36 4.76 -15.29 -7.46
C GLY A 36 5.05 -16.37 -6.40
N PHE A 37 6.24 -16.35 -5.77
CA PHE A 37 6.63 -17.30 -4.73
C PHE A 37 5.88 -17.06 -3.41
N VAL A 38 5.71 -15.81 -2.99
CA VAL A 38 4.90 -15.44 -1.82
C VAL A 38 3.44 -15.82 -2.06
N THR A 39 2.90 -15.54 -3.25
CA THR A 39 1.54 -15.97 -3.64
C THR A 39 1.38 -17.51 -3.62
N CYS A 40 2.40 -18.28 -4.02
CA CYS A 40 2.40 -19.75 -4.01
C CYS A 40 2.36 -20.33 -2.59
N LEU A 41 3.09 -19.73 -1.64
CA LEU A 41 3.22 -20.26 -0.28
C LEU A 41 1.98 -20.02 0.59
N TYR A 42 1.26 -18.92 0.39
CA TYR A 42 0.14 -18.53 1.24
C TYR A 42 -1.25 -18.87 0.66
N GLY A 43 -1.31 -19.45 -0.54
CA GLY A 43 -2.54 -20.04 -1.11
C GLY A 43 -3.62 -19.05 -1.54
N ASP A 44 -3.37 -17.73 -1.44
CA ASP A 44 -4.31 -16.68 -1.80
C ASP A 44 -3.87 -16.01 -3.11
N PHE A 45 -4.48 -16.44 -4.22
CA PHE A 45 -4.06 -16.10 -5.58
C PHE A 45 -4.31 -14.64 -6.03
N TRP A 46 -4.78 -13.73 -5.16
CA TRP A 46 -5.36 -12.45 -5.62
C TRP A 46 -5.26 -11.25 -4.67
N TRP A 47 -4.16 -11.01 -3.92
CA TRP A 47 -4.04 -9.75 -3.14
C TRP A 47 -2.63 -9.19 -3.27
N LEU A 48 -2.39 -8.44 -4.35
CA LEU A 48 -1.08 -7.87 -4.63
C LEU A 48 -0.81 -6.70 -3.68
N ALA A 49 0.33 -6.77 -2.99
CA ALA A 49 1.04 -5.56 -2.60
C ALA A 49 1.48 -4.86 -3.88
N CYS A 50 0.91 -3.70 -4.19
CA CYS A 50 1.43 -2.91 -5.30
C CYS A 50 2.69 -2.20 -4.84
N VAL A 51 3.80 -2.42 -5.55
CA VAL A 51 5.00 -1.61 -5.39
C VAL A 51 5.08 -0.75 -6.64
N LEU A 52 4.73 0.52 -6.50
CA LEU A 52 4.76 1.49 -7.58
C LEU A 52 6.08 2.27 -7.52
N ASP A 53 6.89 2.16 -8.57
CA ASP A 53 7.99 3.07 -8.80
C ASP A 53 7.41 4.44 -9.19
N SER A 54 7.92 5.51 -8.60
CA SER A 54 7.54 6.87 -9.01
C SER A 54 7.80 7.04 -10.52
N PHE A 55 6.80 7.55 -11.25
CA PHE A 55 6.85 7.71 -12.71
C PHE A 55 7.79 8.86 -13.09
N GLU A 56 9.08 8.59 -13.04
CA GLU A 56 10.16 9.49 -13.41
C GLU A 56 10.49 9.29 -14.91
N ASP A 57 10.59 10.39 -15.68
CA ASP A 57 10.94 10.32 -17.11
C ASP A 57 12.42 9.93 -17.27
N LYS A 58 12.66 8.62 -17.41
CA LYS A 58 13.99 8.01 -17.53
C LYS A 58 14.85 8.61 -18.64
N GLN A 59 14.25 9.27 -19.65
CA GLN A 59 15.00 9.84 -20.77
C GLN A 59 15.75 11.13 -20.39
N GLU A 60 15.37 11.77 -19.27
CA GLU A 60 16.00 13.01 -18.81
C GLU A 60 16.88 12.86 -17.56
N PHE A 61 16.91 11.69 -16.94
CA PHE A 61 17.83 11.42 -15.82
C PHE A 61 19.27 11.19 -16.29
N LYS A 62 20.23 11.62 -15.45
CA LYS A 62 21.65 11.27 -15.64
C LYS A 62 22.05 10.27 -14.58
N GLU A 63 22.42 9.06 -14.98
CA GLU A 63 22.98 8.06 -14.07
C GLU A 63 24.11 8.67 -13.23
N GLY A 64 24.12 8.35 -11.93
CA GLY A 64 25.06 8.87 -10.95
C GLY A 64 24.72 10.25 -10.39
N ASN A 65 23.60 10.87 -10.81
CA ASN A 65 23.15 12.13 -10.23
C ASN A 65 22.30 11.89 -8.98
N CYS A 66 22.87 12.18 -7.82
CA CYS A 66 22.20 11.96 -6.54
C CYS A 66 21.16 13.02 -6.20
N ASN A 67 21.21 14.18 -6.85
CA ASN A 67 20.23 15.25 -6.68
C ASN A 67 19.38 15.40 -7.95
N SER A 68 18.18 15.97 -7.82
CA SER A 68 17.41 16.33 -9.00
C SER A 68 18.17 17.39 -9.82
N ARG A 69 17.97 17.41 -11.14
CA ARG A 69 18.55 18.44 -12.01
C ARG A 69 17.88 19.80 -11.75
N ASP A 70 18.49 20.87 -12.26
CA ASP A 70 17.88 22.19 -12.26
C ASP A 70 16.44 22.13 -12.81
N ASN A 71 15.51 22.85 -12.16
CA ASN A 71 14.08 22.84 -12.48
C ASN A 71 13.37 21.47 -12.37
N TYR A 72 13.93 20.51 -11.63
CA TYR A 72 13.34 19.18 -11.41
C TYR A 72 13.12 18.37 -12.70
N ILE A 73 13.94 18.63 -13.72
CA ILE A 73 13.96 17.89 -14.98
C ILE A 73 14.13 16.38 -14.70
N GLY A 74 13.25 15.56 -15.28
CA GLY A 74 13.12 14.12 -15.05
C GLY A 74 12.15 13.73 -13.91
N ARG A 75 12.11 14.49 -12.80
CA ARG A 75 11.21 14.18 -11.67
C ARG A 75 9.74 14.32 -12.08
N ASN A 76 9.44 15.40 -12.79
CA ASN A 76 8.10 15.69 -13.25
C ASN A 76 7.78 14.89 -14.53
N ASN A 77 6.50 14.71 -14.84
CA ASN A 77 6.11 14.08 -16.11
C ASN A 77 6.45 14.96 -17.32
N ALA A 78 6.16 14.48 -18.54
CA ALA A 78 6.44 15.19 -19.79
C ALA A 78 5.76 16.58 -19.92
N HIS A 79 4.77 16.89 -19.09
CA HIS A 79 4.13 18.21 -19.01
C HIS A 79 4.73 19.11 -17.91
N GLY A 80 5.78 18.65 -17.23
CA GLY A 80 6.43 19.37 -16.14
C GLY A 80 5.62 19.38 -14.83
N VAL A 81 4.69 18.44 -14.65
CA VAL A 81 3.88 18.29 -13.42
C VAL A 81 4.46 17.21 -12.50
N ASP A 82 4.58 17.52 -11.21
CA ASP A 82 4.94 16.54 -10.18
C ASP A 82 3.73 15.63 -9.90
N LEU A 83 3.82 14.35 -10.30
CA LEU A 83 2.71 13.41 -10.18
C LEU A 83 2.37 13.10 -8.72
N ASN A 84 3.33 13.19 -7.79
CA ASN A 84 3.06 13.06 -6.36
C ASN A 84 2.55 14.37 -5.72
N ARG A 85 2.02 15.29 -6.54
CA ARG A 85 1.23 16.47 -6.14
C ARG A 85 -0.07 16.60 -6.95
N ASP A 86 -0.37 15.60 -7.79
CA ASP A 86 -1.46 15.66 -8.75
C ASP A 86 -2.68 14.83 -8.34
N PHE A 87 -2.64 14.04 -7.26
CA PHE A 87 -3.83 13.33 -6.78
C PHE A 87 -4.83 14.29 -6.07
N PRO A 88 -6.12 13.92 -5.95
CA PRO A 88 -7.07 14.66 -5.12
C PRO A 88 -6.65 14.72 -3.65
N ASP A 89 -6.83 15.88 -3.03
CA ASP A 89 -6.33 16.17 -1.69
C ASP A 89 -7.46 16.44 -0.68
N GLN A 90 -7.37 15.84 0.52
CA GLN A 90 -8.43 15.94 1.54
C GLN A 90 -8.54 17.33 2.19
N PHE A 91 -7.47 18.11 2.22
CA PHE A 91 -7.43 19.41 2.92
C PHE A 91 -7.52 20.60 1.97
N ILE A 92 -7.24 20.44 0.67
CA ILE A 92 -7.35 21.52 -0.32
C ILE A 92 -8.62 21.37 -1.17
N ASP A 93 -8.89 20.18 -1.70
CA ASP A 93 -10.00 20.00 -2.65
C ASP A 93 -11.36 20.04 -1.93
N ALA A 94 -11.42 19.67 -0.65
CA ALA A 94 -12.61 19.81 0.19
C ALA A 94 -13.09 21.27 0.32
N PHE A 95 -12.20 22.26 0.19
CA PHE A 95 -12.55 23.68 0.21
C PHE A 95 -12.94 24.25 -1.16
N ASN A 96 -12.59 23.56 -2.25
CA ASN A 96 -12.78 24.02 -3.63
C ASN A 96 -14.04 23.45 -4.32
N ASN A 97 -15.10 23.15 -3.54
CA ASN A 97 -16.41 22.61 -3.96
C ASN A 97 -17.18 23.41 -5.04
N SER A 98 -16.57 24.37 -5.72
CA SER A 98 -17.22 25.23 -6.72
C SER A 98 -16.80 24.98 -8.17
N ASN A 99 -15.72 24.24 -8.48
CA ASN A 99 -15.23 24.10 -9.86
C ASN A 99 -14.75 22.67 -10.27
N GLY A 100 -15.34 21.60 -9.72
CA GLY A 100 -14.92 20.24 -10.06
C GLY A 100 -13.46 19.92 -9.69
N LEU A 101 -13.03 18.68 -9.87
CA LEU A 101 -11.62 18.33 -9.70
C LEU A 101 -10.81 19.00 -10.83
N PRO A 102 -9.65 19.62 -10.54
CA PRO A 102 -8.74 20.11 -11.57
C PRO A 102 -8.41 19.01 -12.58
N ALA A 103 -8.10 19.38 -13.82
CA ALA A 103 -7.65 18.41 -14.81
C ALA A 103 -6.36 17.73 -14.33
N LYS A 104 -6.41 16.41 -14.13
CA LYS A 104 -5.28 15.58 -13.68
C LYS A 104 -4.47 15.06 -14.88
N GLN A 105 -3.21 14.68 -14.64
CA GLN A 105 -2.34 14.06 -15.64
C GLN A 105 -2.82 12.66 -16.02
N ASN A 106 -2.41 12.19 -17.20
CA ASN A 106 -2.84 10.88 -17.72
C ASN A 106 -2.33 9.73 -16.84
N GLU A 107 -1.11 9.84 -16.33
CA GLU A 107 -0.49 8.87 -15.42
C GLU A 107 -1.28 8.79 -14.11
N THR A 108 -1.62 9.95 -13.53
CA THR A 108 -2.45 10.06 -12.33
C THR A 108 -3.83 9.43 -12.54
N LEU A 109 -4.51 9.75 -13.65
CA LEU A 109 -5.83 9.19 -13.95
C LEU A 109 -5.79 7.66 -14.16
N ALA A 110 -4.74 7.15 -14.80
CA ALA A 110 -4.54 5.73 -14.99
C ALA A 110 -4.39 5.01 -13.64
N LEU A 111 -3.57 5.55 -12.74
CA LEU A 111 -3.40 4.99 -11.40
C LEU A 111 -4.63 5.12 -10.52
N MET A 112 -5.28 6.29 -10.49
CA MET A 112 -6.54 6.45 -9.75
C MET A 112 -7.55 5.40 -10.19
N THR A 113 -7.71 5.18 -11.51
CA THR A 113 -8.61 4.17 -12.06
C THR A 113 -8.20 2.77 -11.63
N TRP A 114 -6.91 2.44 -11.69
CA TRP A 114 -6.41 1.13 -11.32
C TRP A 114 -6.60 0.83 -9.83
N ILE A 115 -6.28 1.80 -8.96
CA ILE A 115 -6.42 1.70 -7.50
C ILE A 115 -7.89 1.47 -7.12
N VAL A 116 -8.82 2.26 -7.63
CA VAL A 116 -10.25 2.14 -7.24
C VAL A 116 -10.96 0.96 -7.89
N SER A 117 -10.44 0.44 -9.00
CA SER A 117 -11.05 -0.70 -9.72
C SER A 117 -10.58 -2.06 -9.19
N ASN A 118 -9.53 -2.09 -8.39
CA ASN A 118 -8.96 -3.32 -7.85
C ASN A 118 -8.99 -3.25 -6.32
N PRO A 119 -9.28 -4.38 -5.66
CA PRO A 119 -9.44 -4.37 -4.22
C PRO A 119 -8.06 -4.49 -3.50
N PHE A 120 -7.13 -3.58 -3.79
CA PHE A 120 -5.83 -3.57 -3.12
C PHE A 120 -5.98 -3.37 -1.60
N VAL A 121 -5.14 -4.08 -0.84
CA VAL A 121 -5.19 -4.09 0.64
C VAL A 121 -3.99 -3.36 1.21
N LEU A 122 -2.80 -3.63 0.69
CA LEU A 122 -1.53 -3.04 1.10
C LEU A 122 -0.81 -2.57 -0.17
N SER A 123 -0.10 -1.45 -0.10
CA SER A 123 0.70 -0.91 -1.19
C SER A 123 1.95 -0.25 -0.64
N ALA A 124 2.96 -0.09 -1.48
CA ALA A 124 4.07 0.79 -1.26
C ALA A 124 4.38 1.58 -2.53
N ASN A 125 4.79 2.83 -2.37
CA ASN A 125 5.39 3.59 -3.45
C ASN A 125 6.86 3.86 -3.12
N LEU A 126 7.73 3.75 -4.12
CA LEU A 126 9.19 3.80 -3.95
C LEU A 126 9.74 5.12 -4.45
N HIS A 127 10.57 5.74 -3.62
CA HIS A 127 11.21 7.02 -3.88
C HIS A 127 12.70 6.98 -3.56
N GLY A 128 13.41 8.02 -4.01
CA GLY A 128 14.80 8.29 -3.66
C GLY A 128 15.01 9.74 -3.27
N GLY A 129 16.05 9.97 -2.46
CA GLY A 129 16.43 11.26 -1.91
C GLY A 129 16.64 11.22 -0.40
N ALA A 130 16.06 10.24 0.28
CA ALA A 130 16.28 9.94 1.70
C ALA A 130 16.36 8.42 1.92
N VAL A 131 16.49 8.01 3.19
CA VAL A 131 16.35 6.60 3.60
C VAL A 131 15.45 6.53 4.83
N VAL A 132 14.15 6.37 4.60
CA VAL A 132 13.09 6.38 5.62
C VAL A 132 11.81 5.72 5.09
N ALA A 133 11.02 5.11 5.98
CA ALA A 133 9.64 4.73 5.69
C ALA A 133 8.68 5.84 6.15
N SER A 134 8.11 6.58 5.20
CA SER A 134 7.12 7.63 5.44
C SER A 134 5.71 7.04 5.39
N TYR A 135 4.87 7.43 6.34
CA TYR A 135 3.50 6.93 6.44
C TYR A 135 2.46 8.06 6.60
N PRO A 136 1.19 7.80 6.22
CA PRO A 136 0.12 8.78 6.28
C PRO A 136 -0.12 9.45 7.64
N TYR A 137 -0.73 10.63 7.68
CA TYR A 137 -0.98 11.48 6.51
C TYR A 137 0.26 12.26 6.08
N ASP A 138 0.30 12.57 4.80
CA ASP A 138 1.37 13.32 4.13
C ASP A 138 1.20 14.84 4.30
N ASP A 139 0.00 15.33 4.60
CA ASP A 139 -0.25 16.72 4.91
C ASP A 139 -1.31 16.92 6.01
N SER A 140 -1.69 18.17 6.29
CA SER A 140 -2.57 18.48 7.41
C SER A 140 -3.43 19.72 7.21
N ALA A 141 -4.51 19.82 7.99
CA ALA A 141 -5.31 21.04 8.10
C ALA A 141 -4.62 22.18 8.89
N SER A 142 -3.41 21.97 9.43
CA SER A 142 -2.72 22.96 10.26
C SER A 142 -2.15 24.12 9.45
N GLY A 143 -1.90 23.91 8.15
CA GLY A 143 -1.27 24.89 7.26
C GLY A 143 0.21 25.14 7.57
N LEU A 144 0.86 24.26 8.35
CA LEU A 144 2.29 24.29 8.61
C LEU A 144 3.05 23.53 7.52
N ASP A 145 4.19 24.02 7.06
CA ASP A 145 4.94 23.31 6.00
C ASP A 145 5.64 22.02 6.48
N CYS A 146 5.80 21.81 7.79
CA CYS A 146 6.44 20.63 8.39
C CYS A 146 6.15 20.52 9.88
N CYS A 147 6.77 19.50 10.50
CA CYS A 147 7.14 19.50 11.91
C CYS A 147 5.95 19.35 12.87
N ALA A 148 4.81 18.89 12.36
CA ALA A 148 3.62 18.51 13.11
C ALA A 148 3.09 17.17 12.57
N GLU A 149 2.82 16.22 13.46
CA GLU A 149 2.21 14.95 13.05
C GLU A 149 0.76 15.16 12.59
N SER A 150 0.39 14.46 11.52
CA SER A 150 -0.99 14.34 11.03
C SER A 150 -1.40 12.86 11.04
N PRO A 151 -1.76 12.30 12.21
CA PRO A 151 -2.01 10.87 12.32
C PRO A 151 -3.33 10.46 11.67
N THR A 152 -3.34 9.29 11.03
CA THR A 152 -4.58 8.67 10.53
C THR A 152 -5.37 7.97 11.65
N PRO A 153 -6.65 7.62 11.42
CA PRO A 153 -7.38 6.72 12.30
C PRO A 153 -6.66 5.36 12.52
N ASP A 154 -5.89 4.90 11.53
CA ASP A 154 -5.11 3.66 11.57
C ASP A 154 -3.61 3.89 11.85
N ASN A 155 -3.26 4.96 12.56
CA ASN A 155 -1.86 5.35 12.81
C ASN A 155 -0.99 4.21 13.38
N ASP A 156 -1.53 3.40 14.28
CA ASP A 156 -0.79 2.27 14.87
C ASP A 156 -0.47 1.19 13.82
N VAL A 157 -1.38 0.94 12.87
CA VAL A 157 -1.17 0.01 11.75
C VAL A 157 -0.09 0.55 10.83
N PHE A 158 -0.18 1.83 10.45
CA PHE A 158 0.82 2.46 9.58
C PHE A 158 2.21 2.51 10.20
N ARG A 159 2.33 2.86 11.48
CA ARG A 159 3.60 2.81 12.22
C ARG A 159 4.17 1.41 12.26
N HIS A 160 3.32 0.39 12.45
CA HIS A 160 3.74 -1.00 12.40
C HIS A 160 4.26 -1.39 11.01
N LEU A 161 3.49 -1.12 9.94
CA LEU A 161 3.86 -1.42 8.56
C LEU A 161 5.16 -0.74 8.13
N ALA A 162 5.33 0.55 8.44
CA ALA A 162 6.57 1.28 8.20
C ALA A 162 7.75 0.66 8.97
N SER A 163 7.53 0.26 10.23
CA SER A 163 8.54 -0.40 11.06
C SER A 163 8.93 -1.79 10.54
N VAL A 164 8.00 -2.55 9.94
CA VAL A 164 8.29 -3.86 9.35
C VAL A 164 9.36 -3.73 8.27
N TYR A 165 9.23 -2.75 7.37
CA TYR A 165 10.21 -2.47 6.34
C TYR A 165 11.51 -1.90 6.94
N ALA A 166 11.40 -0.85 7.75
CA ALA A 166 12.55 -0.13 8.27
C ALA A 166 13.47 -1.02 9.11
N ASN A 167 12.91 -1.86 10.00
CA ASN A 167 13.68 -2.74 10.88
C ASN A 167 14.43 -3.85 10.13
N ALA A 168 13.87 -4.32 9.02
CA ALA A 168 14.50 -5.32 8.16
C ALA A 168 15.63 -4.72 7.31
N HIS A 169 15.53 -3.43 6.98
CA HIS A 169 16.52 -2.74 6.17
C HIS A 169 17.79 -2.40 6.97
N PRO A 170 19.00 -2.75 6.50
CA PRO A 170 20.24 -2.57 7.27
C PRO A 170 20.54 -1.12 7.70
N PHE A 171 20.24 -0.15 6.83
CA PHE A 171 20.54 1.27 7.06
C PHE A 171 19.34 2.10 7.56
N MET A 172 18.15 1.93 6.98
CA MET A 172 16.93 2.64 7.39
C MET A 172 16.67 2.54 8.90
N LYS A 173 16.77 1.36 9.51
CA LYS A 173 16.61 1.16 10.96
C LYS A 173 17.49 2.04 11.85
N THR A 174 18.61 2.54 11.32
CA THR A 174 19.54 3.40 12.09
C THR A 174 19.01 4.82 12.24
N GLY A 175 18.12 5.25 11.35
CA GLY A 175 17.56 6.60 11.34
C GLY A 175 18.49 7.70 10.83
N VAL A 176 19.75 7.40 10.49
CA VAL A 176 20.78 8.40 10.14
C VAL A 176 21.56 8.01 8.88
N ALA A 177 20.89 7.33 7.95
CA ALA A 177 21.52 6.78 6.76
C ALA A 177 21.96 7.85 5.74
N CYS A 178 21.27 8.99 5.67
CA CYS A 178 21.64 10.13 4.84
C CYS A 178 22.23 11.27 5.67
N PRO A 179 23.24 12.02 5.16
CA PRO A 179 23.75 13.18 5.86
C PRO A 179 22.64 14.21 6.10
N LEU A 180 22.56 14.75 7.32
CA LEU A 180 21.58 15.76 7.78
C LEU A 180 20.17 15.26 8.10
N ASP A 181 19.81 14.04 7.71
CA ASP A 181 18.53 13.44 8.04
C ASP A 181 18.60 12.68 9.36
N THR A 182 17.53 12.78 10.16
CA THR A 182 17.38 11.98 11.39
C THR A 182 15.92 11.57 11.55
N PHE A 183 15.67 10.27 11.41
CA PHE A 183 14.35 9.65 11.54
C PHE A 183 14.39 8.61 12.63
N GLU A 184 13.71 8.86 13.76
CA GLU A 184 13.72 7.92 14.88
C GLU A 184 13.18 6.55 14.42
N ASN A 185 13.96 5.48 14.66
CA ASN A 185 13.66 4.12 14.22
C ASN A 185 13.51 3.94 12.69
N GLY A 186 13.93 4.91 11.88
CA GLY A 186 13.86 4.82 10.42
C GLY A 186 12.48 5.04 9.82
N ILE A 187 11.53 5.59 10.59
CA ILE A 187 10.16 5.87 10.14
C ILE A 187 9.81 7.35 10.38
N THR A 188 8.85 7.88 9.63
CA THR A 188 8.30 9.23 9.86
C THR A 188 6.84 9.32 9.45
N ASN A 189 6.04 10.12 10.15
CA ASN A 189 4.78 10.61 9.58
C ASN A 189 5.13 11.59 8.45
N GLY A 190 4.40 11.55 7.33
CA GLY A 190 4.70 12.38 6.16
C GLY A 190 4.63 13.88 6.47
N ALA A 191 3.51 14.34 7.03
CA ALA A 191 3.31 15.74 7.42
C ALA A 191 4.34 16.24 8.47
N LEU A 192 4.76 15.35 9.38
CA LEU A 192 5.82 15.67 10.35
C LEU A 192 7.15 15.99 9.65
N TRP A 193 7.49 15.25 8.59
CA TRP A 193 8.72 15.49 7.84
C TRP A 193 8.61 16.78 7.02
N TYR A 194 7.63 16.84 6.11
CA TYR A 194 7.21 18.03 5.38
C TYR A 194 5.87 17.75 4.67
N GLU A 195 4.99 18.76 4.57
CA GLU A 195 3.68 18.54 3.96
C GLU A 195 3.75 18.22 2.45
N VAL A 196 3.03 17.18 2.04
CA VAL A 196 2.86 16.73 0.66
C VAL A 196 1.37 16.68 0.31
N LYS A 197 0.89 17.77 -0.29
CA LYS A 197 -0.48 17.89 -0.79
C LYS A 197 -0.68 17.17 -2.11
N GLY A 198 -1.79 16.44 -2.26
CA GLY A 198 -2.13 15.71 -3.49
C GLY A 198 -1.19 14.53 -3.77
N GLY A 199 -0.69 13.89 -2.71
CA GLY A 199 0.13 12.69 -2.81
C GLY A 199 -0.68 11.43 -3.10
N MET A 200 -0.04 10.44 -3.73
CA MET A 200 -0.67 9.15 -4.05
C MET A 200 -0.94 8.30 -2.79
N GLN A 201 -0.06 8.41 -1.79
CA GLN A 201 -0.13 7.64 -0.55
C GLN A 201 -1.45 7.85 0.19
N ASP A 202 -1.82 9.12 0.41
CA ASP A 202 -3.05 9.47 1.11
C ASP A 202 -4.29 9.20 0.24
N PHE A 203 -4.18 9.34 -1.09
CA PHE A 203 -5.26 8.97 -2.02
C PHE A 203 -5.67 7.51 -1.87
N ASN A 204 -4.69 6.58 -1.76
CA ASN A 204 -4.98 5.16 -1.55
C ASN A 204 -5.84 4.92 -0.30
N TYR A 205 -5.44 5.50 0.83
CA TYR A 205 -6.13 5.31 2.12
C TYR A 205 -7.52 5.97 2.16
N LEU A 206 -7.70 7.09 1.48
CA LEU A 206 -8.95 7.85 1.51
C LEU A 206 -9.99 7.39 0.48
N HIS A 207 -9.54 6.88 -0.66
CA HIS A 207 -10.40 6.57 -1.82
C HIS A 207 -10.47 5.08 -2.15
N SER A 208 -9.82 4.21 -1.37
CA SER A 208 -9.89 2.76 -1.53
C SER A 208 -9.75 2.05 -0.18
N ASN A 209 -9.63 0.72 -0.18
CA ASN A 209 -9.28 -0.09 1.00
C ASN A 209 -7.76 -0.20 1.22
N CYS A 210 -6.95 0.40 0.35
CA CYS A 210 -5.52 0.16 0.28
C CYS A 210 -4.74 1.03 1.26
N PHE A 211 -3.87 0.40 2.04
CA PHE A 211 -2.96 1.06 2.96
C PHE A 211 -1.62 1.23 2.26
N GLU A 212 -1.27 2.44 1.85
CA GLU A 212 0.00 2.70 1.16
C GLU A 212 1.05 3.33 2.10
N VAL A 213 2.30 2.88 1.99
CA VAL A 213 3.47 3.44 2.69
C VAL A 213 4.49 3.91 1.65
N THR A 214 5.07 5.09 1.84
CA THR A 214 6.13 5.63 0.97
C THR A 214 7.50 5.20 1.49
N PHE A 215 8.30 4.52 0.66
CA PHE A 215 9.66 4.13 1.02
C PHE A 215 10.69 4.94 0.25
N GLU A 216 11.46 5.74 0.98
CA GLU A 216 12.66 6.40 0.47
C GLU A 216 13.83 5.42 0.62
N LEU A 217 14.40 4.98 -0.50
CA LEU A 217 15.29 3.81 -0.51
C LEU A 217 16.78 4.16 -0.47
N SER A 218 17.14 5.36 -0.94
CA SER A 218 18.54 5.76 -1.07
C SER A 218 18.70 7.28 -1.05
N CYS A 219 19.79 7.75 -0.45
CA CYS A 219 20.13 9.18 -0.46
C CYS A 219 20.41 9.70 -1.88
N CYS A 220 20.89 8.82 -2.75
CA CYS A 220 21.20 9.15 -4.13
C CYS A 220 20.00 8.81 -5.00
N LYS A 221 19.30 9.82 -5.53
CA LYS A 221 18.08 9.62 -6.35
C LYS A 221 18.29 8.68 -7.53
N TYR A 222 19.40 8.85 -8.26
CA TYR A 222 19.71 8.01 -9.40
C TYR A 222 21.15 7.48 -9.33
N PRO A 223 21.38 6.40 -8.58
CA PRO A 223 22.72 5.83 -8.39
C PRO A 223 23.23 5.17 -9.68
N ASN A 224 24.53 4.87 -9.73
CA ASN A 224 25.09 4.12 -10.86
C ASN A 224 24.54 2.68 -10.88
N ALA A 225 24.43 2.09 -12.06
CA ALA A 225 23.98 0.72 -12.27
C ALA A 225 24.80 -0.30 -11.45
N SER A 226 26.09 0.00 -11.21
CA SER A 226 26.96 -0.81 -10.35
C SER A 226 26.47 -0.95 -8.91
N ASN A 227 25.60 -0.05 -8.44
CA ASN A 227 25.05 -0.05 -7.09
C ASN A 227 23.73 -0.83 -6.99
N ILE A 228 23.10 -1.22 -8.10
CA ILE A 228 21.77 -1.84 -8.08
C ILE A 228 21.77 -3.17 -7.30
N SER A 229 22.76 -4.05 -7.47
CA SER A 229 22.85 -5.29 -6.70
C SER A 229 23.05 -5.04 -5.19
N TYR A 230 23.71 -3.94 -4.84
CA TYR A 230 23.88 -3.51 -3.46
C TYR A 230 22.55 -3.02 -2.87
N GLU A 231 21.82 -2.17 -3.59
CA GLU A 231 20.50 -1.70 -3.14
C GLU A 231 19.47 -2.83 -3.08
N TRP A 232 19.51 -3.76 -4.03
CA TRP A 232 18.68 -4.97 -3.99
C TRP A 232 18.92 -5.77 -2.71
N SER A 233 20.19 -6.05 -2.39
CA SER A 233 20.55 -6.79 -1.19
C SER A 233 20.08 -6.10 0.10
N ASN A 234 20.07 -4.76 0.13
CA ASN A 234 19.61 -3.98 1.28
C ASN A 234 18.08 -4.01 1.45
N ASN A 235 17.34 -4.07 0.34
CA ASN A 235 15.88 -3.93 0.33
C ASN A 235 15.12 -5.26 0.23
N LYS A 236 15.75 -6.33 -0.25
CA LYS A 236 15.10 -7.62 -0.51
C LYS A 236 14.31 -8.17 0.68
N GLU A 237 14.93 -8.26 1.86
CA GLU A 237 14.26 -8.77 3.06
C GLU A 237 13.12 -7.84 3.51
N SER A 238 13.33 -6.52 3.41
CA SER A 238 12.33 -5.52 3.78
C SER A 238 11.08 -5.58 2.89
N LEU A 239 11.29 -5.69 1.58
CA LEU A 239 10.21 -5.88 0.59
C LEU A 239 9.44 -7.16 0.86
N LEU A 240 10.14 -8.28 1.09
CA LEU A 240 9.50 -9.57 1.41
C LEU A 240 8.62 -9.47 2.66
N ARG A 241 9.15 -8.95 3.77
CA ARG A 241 8.38 -8.80 5.01
C ARG A 241 7.21 -7.85 4.88
N PHE A 242 7.37 -6.78 4.09
CA PHE A 242 6.28 -5.86 3.84
C PHE A 242 5.15 -6.51 3.03
N ILE A 243 5.49 -7.31 2.01
CA ILE A 243 4.49 -8.08 1.25
C ILE A 243 3.79 -9.08 2.19
N GLU A 244 4.53 -9.80 3.03
CA GLU A 244 3.97 -10.73 4.02
C GLU A 244 3.00 -10.05 5.01
N ALA A 245 3.22 -8.78 5.32
CA ALA A 245 2.37 -8.00 6.23
C ALA A 245 0.94 -7.82 5.71
N VAL A 246 0.66 -8.02 4.41
CA VAL A 246 -0.71 -8.00 3.87
C VAL A 246 -1.62 -9.04 4.54
N HIS A 247 -1.04 -10.07 5.18
CA HIS A 247 -1.76 -11.13 5.86
C HIS A 247 -2.06 -10.84 7.34
N MET A 248 -1.68 -9.67 7.87
CA MET A 248 -2.01 -9.27 9.24
C MET A 248 -3.48 -8.85 9.39
N GLY A 249 -3.93 -8.71 10.65
CA GLY A 249 -5.28 -8.28 10.96
C GLY A 249 -6.31 -9.39 10.74
N ILE A 250 -7.46 -9.04 10.16
CA ILE A 250 -8.60 -9.95 9.97
C ILE A 250 -9.03 -10.00 8.50
N LYS A 251 -9.51 -11.15 8.05
CA LYS A 251 -10.11 -11.30 6.71
C LYS A 251 -11.26 -12.28 6.72
N GLY A 252 -12.12 -12.23 5.72
CA GLY A 252 -13.22 -13.17 5.59
C GLY A 252 -14.22 -12.77 4.53
N VAL A 253 -15.42 -13.35 4.62
CA VAL A 253 -16.53 -13.11 3.68
C VAL A 253 -17.78 -12.69 4.44
N VAL A 254 -18.44 -11.63 3.95
CA VAL A 254 -19.76 -11.19 4.37
C VAL A 254 -20.79 -11.75 3.40
N MET A 255 -21.74 -12.53 3.91
CA MET A 255 -22.76 -13.20 3.11
C MET A 255 -24.16 -12.89 3.63
N ASN A 256 -25.17 -13.14 2.80
CA ASN A 256 -26.56 -13.19 3.24
C ASN A 256 -26.94 -14.61 3.73
N ASN A 257 -28.17 -14.80 4.18
CA ASN A 257 -28.67 -16.10 4.66
C ASN A 257 -28.71 -17.20 3.58
N ASP A 258 -28.70 -16.82 2.30
CA ASP A 258 -28.66 -17.75 1.16
C ASP A 258 -27.23 -18.16 0.79
N GLY A 259 -26.22 -17.62 1.48
CA GLY A 259 -24.80 -17.87 1.23
C GLY A 259 -24.21 -17.06 0.08
N ALA A 260 -24.93 -16.08 -0.46
CA ALA A 260 -24.40 -15.16 -1.47
C ALA A 260 -23.59 -14.03 -0.81
N GLY A 261 -22.44 -13.71 -1.38
CA GLY A 261 -21.59 -12.59 -0.94
C GLY A 261 -22.30 -11.24 -1.06
N ILE A 262 -22.12 -10.37 -0.07
CA ILE A 262 -22.69 -9.03 -0.04
C ILE A 262 -21.63 -8.03 -0.47
N GLN A 263 -21.82 -7.40 -1.63
CA GLN A 263 -20.93 -6.34 -2.14
C GLN A 263 -21.04 -5.05 -1.32
N ALA A 264 -19.91 -4.35 -1.16
CA ALA A 264 -19.83 -3.04 -0.51
C ALA A 264 -20.39 -3.01 0.93
N ALA A 265 -20.40 -4.14 1.63
CA ALA A 265 -20.63 -4.19 3.06
C ALA A 265 -19.45 -3.52 3.77
N GLN A 266 -19.73 -2.67 4.75
CA GLN A 266 -18.73 -1.93 5.51
C GLN A 266 -18.33 -2.74 6.75
N ILE A 267 -17.02 -2.93 6.91
CA ILE A 267 -16.41 -3.52 8.09
C ILE A 267 -15.98 -2.37 9.00
N VAL A 268 -16.68 -2.23 10.13
CA VAL A 268 -16.47 -1.16 11.11
C VAL A 268 -15.77 -1.75 12.32
N ILE A 269 -14.65 -1.13 12.70
CA ILE A 269 -13.93 -1.46 13.94
C ILE A 269 -14.26 -0.39 14.97
N GLU A 270 -14.86 -0.77 16.10
CA GLU A 270 -15.18 0.20 17.14
C GLU A 270 -13.91 0.91 17.63
N GLY A 271 -13.93 2.24 17.63
CA GLY A 271 -12.79 3.08 18.03
C GLY A 271 -11.84 3.47 16.89
N ILE A 272 -11.96 2.87 15.70
CA ILE A 272 -11.17 3.27 14.52
C ILE A 272 -12.10 3.91 13.49
N ASN A 273 -11.94 5.21 13.26
CA ASN A 273 -12.78 5.98 12.34
C ASN A 273 -12.33 5.87 10.88
N HIS A 274 -12.18 4.64 10.39
CA HIS A 274 -11.90 4.32 8.99
C HIS A 274 -12.48 2.94 8.67
N VAL A 275 -13.32 2.86 7.65
CA VAL A 275 -14.03 1.64 7.28
C VAL A 275 -13.40 1.02 6.04
N VAL A 276 -13.44 -0.31 5.93
CA VAL A 276 -13.13 -1.02 4.68
C VAL A 276 -14.39 -1.68 4.14
N THR A 277 -14.49 -1.80 2.81
CA THR A 277 -15.65 -2.39 2.14
C THR A 277 -15.37 -3.74 1.51
N THR A 278 -16.37 -4.59 1.40
CA THR A 278 -16.25 -5.88 0.73
C THR A 278 -16.21 -5.79 -0.79
N THR A 279 -15.60 -6.79 -1.43
CA THR A 279 -15.59 -6.99 -2.89
C THR A 279 -16.96 -7.40 -3.42
N ASN A 280 -17.07 -7.57 -4.74
CA ASN A 280 -18.27 -8.07 -5.41
C ASN A 280 -18.68 -9.48 -4.94
N TYR A 281 -17.75 -10.24 -4.34
CA TYR A 281 -18.00 -11.57 -3.78
C TYR A 281 -18.16 -11.56 -2.26
N GLY A 282 -18.21 -10.37 -1.64
CA GLY A 282 -18.36 -10.22 -0.19
C GLY A 282 -17.08 -10.39 0.60
N GLU A 283 -15.93 -10.53 -0.05
CA GLU A 283 -14.65 -10.75 0.63
C GLU A 283 -14.11 -9.42 1.19
N TYR A 284 -13.39 -9.48 2.30
CA TYR A 284 -12.73 -8.31 2.88
C TYR A 284 -11.42 -8.67 3.58
N TRP A 285 -10.55 -7.66 3.68
CA TRP A 285 -9.31 -7.67 4.46
C TRP A 285 -9.25 -6.38 5.26
N ARG A 286 -8.98 -6.49 6.55
CA ARG A 286 -8.82 -5.36 7.45
C ARG A 286 -7.53 -5.53 8.23
N LEU A 287 -6.51 -4.76 7.84
CA LEU A 287 -5.24 -4.72 8.54
C LEU A 287 -5.44 -4.14 9.93
N LEU A 288 -4.93 -4.84 10.94
CA LEU A 288 -4.99 -4.48 12.35
C LEU A 288 -3.72 -4.99 13.03
N VAL A 289 -3.18 -4.21 13.96
CA VAL A 289 -2.12 -4.66 14.85
C VAL A 289 -2.66 -5.71 15.85
N PRO A 290 -1.80 -6.49 16.51
CA PRO A 290 -2.24 -7.42 17.56
C PRO A 290 -3.04 -6.70 18.65
N GLY A 291 -4.22 -7.23 18.98
CA GLY A 291 -5.15 -6.55 19.87
C GLY A 291 -6.52 -7.22 19.94
N ASN A 292 -7.40 -6.68 20.78
CA ASN A 292 -8.79 -7.09 20.88
C ASN A 292 -9.69 -5.99 20.32
N TYR A 293 -10.57 -6.37 19.39
CA TYR A 293 -11.42 -5.46 18.64
C TYR A 293 -12.87 -5.90 18.72
N GLN A 294 -13.77 -4.91 18.59
CA GLN A 294 -15.20 -5.15 18.38
C GLN A 294 -15.52 -4.78 16.94
N VAL A 295 -16.01 -5.76 16.18
CA VAL A 295 -16.31 -5.62 14.75
C VAL A 295 -17.81 -5.57 14.53
N VAL A 296 -18.27 -4.57 13.80
CA VAL A 296 -19.65 -4.42 13.34
C VAL A 296 -19.64 -4.38 11.82
N VAL A 297 -20.55 -5.13 11.19
CA VAL A 297 -20.71 -5.12 9.74
C VAL A 297 -22.05 -4.50 9.38
N THR A 298 -22.03 -3.53 8.47
CA THR A 298 -23.23 -2.89 7.95
C THR A 298 -23.28 -3.04 6.43
N ALA A 299 -24.48 -3.13 5.86
CA ALA A 299 -24.67 -3.12 4.42
C ALA A 299 -26.03 -2.53 4.09
N TRP A 300 -26.14 -1.80 2.98
CA TRP A 300 -27.41 -1.23 2.56
C TRP A 300 -28.44 -2.34 2.29
N GLY A 301 -29.66 -2.18 2.81
CA GLY A 301 -30.73 -3.17 2.70
C GLY A 301 -30.60 -4.36 3.68
N TYR A 302 -29.61 -4.37 4.57
CA TYR A 302 -29.41 -5.39 5.59
C TYR A 302 -29.44 -4.78 7.00
N LYS A 303 -29.83 -5.59 7.99
CA LYS A 303 -29.67 -5.23 9.40
C LYS A 303 -28.18 -5.29 9.77
N PRO A 304 -27.65 -4.30 10.50
CA PRO A 304 -26.30 -4.38 11.05
C PRO A 304 -26.07 -5.65 11.86
N SER A 305 -24.86 -6.20 11.79
CA SER A 305 -24.47 -7.29 12.69
C SER A 305 -24.41 -6.81 14.15
N ASN A 306 -24.51 -7.73 15.09
CA ASN A 306 -24.10 -7.44 16.47
C ASN A 306 -22.58 -7.16 16.51
N ALA A 307 -22.16 -6.32 17.46
CA ALA A 307 -20.75 -6.12 17.77
C ALA A 307 -20.12 -7.46 18.17
N THR A 308 -19.14 -7.90 17.40
CA THR A 308 -18.53 -9.22 17.52
C THR A 308 -17.08 -9.09 17.95
N PRO A 309 -16.67 -9.71 19.08
CA PRO A 309 -15.29 -9.67 19.53
C PRO A 309 -14.38 -10.46 18.58
N VAL A 310 -13.23 -9.88 18.24
CA VAL A 310 -12.16 -10.52 17.48
C VAL A 310 -10.81 -10.20 18.13
N THR A 311 -9.99 -11.23 18.32
CA THR A 311 -8.62 -11.10 18.79
C THR A 311 -7.67 -11.31 17.62
N VAL A 312 -6.85 -10.30 17.35
CA VAL A 312 -5.76 -10.36 16.38
C VAL A 312 -4.48 -10.73 17.11
N VAL A 313 -3.80 -11.77 16.63
CA VAL A 313 -2.56 -12.28 17.21
C VAL A 313 -1.45 -12.15 16.17
N GLU A 314 -0.28 -11.70 16.60
CA GLU A 314 0.89 -11.56 15.74
C GLU A 314 1.25 -12.87 15.03
N GLY A 315 1.52 -12.80 13.73
CA GLY A 315 1.90 -13.96 12.91
C GLY A 315 0.79 -14.97 12.65
N GLN A 316 -0.47 -14.68 13.01
CA GLN A 316 -1.61 -15.56 12.76
C GLN A 316 -2.62 -14.90 11.82
N VAL A 317 -3.14 -15.71 10.89
CA VAL A 317 -4.23 -15.29 10.00
C VAL A 317 -5.56 -15.40 10.74
N SER A 318 -6.21 -14.27 11.04
CA SER A 318 -7.50 -14.26 11.74
C SER A 318 -8.67 -14.24 10.75
N TRP A 319 -9.25 -15.41 10.51
CA TRP A 319 -10.46 -15.54 9.68
C TRP A 319 -11.72 -15.19 10.45
N LYS A 320 -12.57 -14.32 9.88
CA LYS A 320 -13.86 -13.98 10.45
C LYS A 320 -14.91 -13.73 9.36
N ASN A 321 -15.91 -14.62 9.29
CA ASN A 321 -17.04 -14.44 8.39
C ASN A 321 -18.23 -13.80 9.12
N PHE A 322 -19.07 -13.12 8.35
CA PHE A 322 -20.32 -12.52 8.84
C PHE A 322 -21.48 -12.92 7.94
N THR A 323 -22.64 -13.10 8.56
CA THR A 323 -23.91 -13.31 7.86
C THR A 323 -24.87 -12.21 8.26
N LEU A 324 -25.40 -11.49 7.28
CA LEU A 324 -26.36 -10.42 7.51
C LEU A 324 -27.78 -10.83 7.08
N GLU A 325 -28.76 -10.38 7.85
CA GLU A 325 -30.17 -10.56 7.53
C GLU A 325 -30.70 -9.36 6.74
N LEU A 326 -31.52 -9.62 5.72
CA LEU A 326 -32.21 -8.56 4.99
C LEU A 326 -33.09 -7.74 5.93
N ASP A 327 -33.08 -6.42 5.74
CA ASP A 327 -33.99 -5.54 6.44
C ASP A 327 -35.35 -5.52 5.72
N SER A 328 -36.34 -6.16 6.34
CA SER A 328 -37.72 -6.25 5.87
C SER A 328 -38.44 -4.90 5.73
N SER A 329 -37.82 -3.79 6.15
CA SER A 329 -38.34 -2.43 5.90
C SER A 329 -38.04 -1.91 4.49
N HIS A 330 -37.04 -2.47 3.79
CA HIS A 330 -36.60 -2.03 2.46
C HIS A 330 -37.23 -2.82 1.30
N SER A 331 -37.95 -3.91 1.58
CA SER A 331 -38.61 -4.77 0.59
C SER A 331 -39.90 -4.18 -0.01
N GLY A 332 -40.27 -2.94 0.33
CA GLY A 332 -41.50 -2.28 -0.13
C GLY A 332 -41.36 -1.31 -1.31
N ASN A 333 -40.14 -1.03 -1.80
CA ASN A 333 -39.88 -0.04 -2.85
C ASN A 333 -38.96 -0.57 -3.97
N LEU A 334 -39.27 -1.74 -4.53
CA LEU A 334 -38.70 -2.20 -5.80
C LEU A 334 -39.81 -2.46 -6.81
#